data_AF-A0A3D5CJR7-F1
#
_entry.id   AF-A0A3D5CJR7-F1
#
_cell.length_a   1.000
_cell.length_b   1.000
_cell.length_c   1.000
_cell.angle_alpha   90.00
_cell.angle_beta   90.00
_cell.angle_gamma   90.00
#
_symmetry.space_group_name_H-M   'P 1'
#
loop_
_entity.id
_entity.type
_entity.pdbx_description
1 polymer ?
#
loop_
_entity_poly.entity_id
_entity_poly.type
_entity_poly.pdbx_seq_one_letter_code
_entity_poly.pdbx_strand_id
1 'polypeptide(L)'
;MKEWPWFYIDPETCIDCGACIPECPYEAIFEEEAVPADYSAKGGEYIARTGLQGHYEGKNDQGEDVILDCTKQLAAGETIDLTQDIQPNYAYFTDGVGYGALDMQDDEVDISEAVAEEAAVDVSESVAVDASEESDSSVSVDSGSETVEETVDQQDEVGIGEAIPEDESDYIEEPPRVEEAGVLAQVSSDDKSVTQVNDASSWQPPFFFTIGLVRGLLGQLFGTLFGMGLVWVVRFFMGLEEYWAAEPAWVVGAITGTLGFMIGVGALTDWGKWMIGMQTPMVHGPPSGKPTWFRYLSVDYNHKVIGIQYAVTGIFVMLVGGTLAIIFRLELVATGMQYITYNTYNSFISAHGIIMIVSILLGVGAMINYLVPLMIGASDMAFPRLNAFGYWINVPGAILLITALFVGGWDTGWTGYPPLSARAPIGVQLFFLGVYMIGLSSIVGSLNLLVTVGKMRAPGMSLFRMPIFVWASVSTAILQLTATQFIGLAFLMVVTERILGMGFFDPFISDAAAAAGVPAGDPVLFQHLFWFYSHPAVYVFILPGLGIISELLPVFARKPLFGYRWIAISSMSIALLGFLVWAHHMFVSGMSDFLRIPFMLATMLVAVPTGVKFFSWLGTMWQG
;
A
#
# COMPACT_ATOMS: atom_id res chain seq x y z
N MET A 1 34.68 29.13 -6.28
CA MET A 1 34.37 28.50 -4.98
C MET A 1 35.60 27.73 -4.55
N LYS A 2 36.10 28.01 -3.33
CA LYS A 2 37.31 27.41 -2.77
C LYS A 2 37.03 25.95 -2.41
N GLU A 3 38.02 25.10 -2.68
CA GLU A 3 38.03 23.65 -2.48
C GLU A 3 37.66 23.27 -1.04
N TRP A 4 36.66 22.40 -0.90
CA TRP A 4 36.33 21.71 0.35
C TRP A 4 37.30 20.52 0.53
N PRO A 5 37.70 20.15 1.76
CA PRO A 5 38.48 18.93 1.99
C PRO A 5 37.55 17.71 1.90
N TRP A 6 37.83 16.79 0.98
CA TRP A 6 36.95 15.66 0.65
C TRP A 6 37.23 14.51 1.62
N PHE A 7 36.20 14.02 2.32
CA PHE A 7 36.26 12.85 3.20
C PHE A 7 35.76 11.60 2.45
N TYR A 8 36.43 10.46 2.67
CA TYR A 8 35.96 9.14 2.25
C TYR A 8 35.07 8.56 3.35
N ILE A 9 33.84 8.17 3.01
CA ILE A 9 32.88 7.56 3.93
C ILE A 9 32.88 6.05 3.68
N ASP A 10 33.15 5.27 4.72
CA ASP A 10 33.07 3.80 4.68
C ASP A 10 31.59 3.35 4.64
N PRO A 11 31.15 2.72 3.54
CA PRO A 11 29.75 2.30 3.39
C PRO A 11 29.35 1.16 4.33
N GLU A 12 30.28 0.43 4.95
CA GLU A 12 29.94 -0.63 5.91
C GLU A 12 29.69 -0.12 7.34
N THR A 13 30.24 1.05 7.69
CA THR A 13 30.12 1.65 9.04
C THR A 13 29.25 2.90 9.10
N CYS A 14 28.83 3.44 7.96
CA CYS A 14 27.83 4.50 7.90
C CYS A 14 26.47 3.96 8.39
N ILE A 15 26.21 4.13 9.68
CA ILE A 15 24.85 4.07 10.20
C ILE A 15 24.09 5.21 9.52
N ASP A 16 23.06 4.82 8.79
CA ASP A 16 22.01 5.66 8.23
C ASP A 16 21.49 6.64 9.31
N CYS A 17 22.17 7.78 9.47
CA CYS A 17 21.60 8.91 10.17
C CYS A 17 20.59 9.47 9.19
N GLY A 18 19.31 9.16 9.37
CA GLY A 18 18.18 9.74 8.62
C GLY A 18 18.06 11.28 8.74
N ALA A 19 19.13 11.99 9.09
CA ALA A 19 19.33 13.40 8.86
C ALA A 19 20.02 13.56 7.49
N CYS A 20 19.21 13.79 6.45
CA CYS A 20 19.67 14.51 5.27
C CYS A 20 20.03 15.94 5.69
N ILE A 21 21.23 16.11 6.27
CA ILE A 21 21.86 17.43 6.36
C ILE A 21 22.30 17.77 4.93
N PRO A 22 22.03 18.98 4.41
CA PRO A 22 22.43 19.39 3.06
C PRO A 22 23.94 19.30 2.76
N GLU A 23 24.79 19.01 3.74
CA GLU A 23 26.24 18.83 3.59
C GLU A 23 26.71 17.38 3.38
N CYS A 24 25.82 16.37 3.29
CA CYS A 24 26.24 14.99 3.02
C CYS A 24 26.71 14.86 1.55
N PRO A 25 28.00 14.57 1.27
CA PRO A 25 28.52 14.52 -0.07
C PRO A 25 28.20 13.14 -0.68
N TYR A 26 26.92 12.88 -0.97
CA TYR A 26 26.47 11.60 -1.54
C TYR A 26 27.19 11.26 -2.87
N GLU A 27 27.76 12.27 -3.54
CA GLU A 27 28.59 12.15 -4.74
C GLU A 27 29.98 11.53 -4.47
N ALA A 28 30.38 11.35 -3.20
CA ALA A 28 31.64 10.73 -2.79
C ALA A 28 31.52 9.22 -2.48
N ILE A 29 30.36 8.61 -2.75
CA ILE A 29 30.09 7.19 -2.52
C ILE A 29 30.19 6.44 -3.86
N PHE A 30 31.16 5.53 -3.97
CA PHE A 30 31.40 4.71 -5.16
C PHE A 30 31.26 3.22 -4.82
N GLU A 31 30.74 2.43 -5.77
CA GLU A 31 30.98 0.99 -5.76
C GLU A 31 32.48 0.74 -5.97
N GLU A 32 33.07 -0.31 -5.38
CA GLU A 32 34.53 -0.53 -5.35
C GLU A 32 35.16 -0.51 -6.76
N GLU A 33 34.39 -0.96 -7.76
CA GLU A 33 34.75 -1.02 -9.17
C GLU A 33 34.69 0.35 -9.89
N ALA A 34 33.94 1.30 -9.33
CA ALA A 34 33.67 2.63 -9.86
C ALA A 34 34.47 3.74 -9.17
N VAL A 35 35.31 3.40 -8.18
CA VAL A 35 36.25 4.33 -7.53
C VAL A 35 37.21 4.88 -8.60
N PRO A 36 37.23 6.21 -8.85
CA PRO A 36 38.12 6.77 -9.87
C PRO A 36 39.59 6.41 -9.60
N ALA A 37 40.36 6.13 -10.65
CA ALA A 37 41.73 5.58 -10.58
C ALA A 37 42.69 6.41 -9.70
N ASP A 38 42.43 7.71 -9.58
CA ASP A 38 43.20 8.65 -8.76
C ASP A 38 43.03 8.42 -7.24
N TYR A 39 41.95 7.74 -6.82
CA TYR A 39 41.65 7.39 -5.43
C TYR A 39 42.09 5.97 -5.07
N SER A 40 41.97 5.00 -5.99
CA SER A 40 42.50 3.64 -5.82
C SER A 40 44.04 3.62 -5.78
N ALA A 41 44.70 4.62 -6.37
CA ALA A 41 46.14 4.85 -6.26
C ALA A 41 46.63 5.25 -4.84
N LYS A 42 45.72 5.66 -3.93
CA LYS A 42 46.08 6.16 -2.60
C LYS A 42 45.94 5.15 -1.45
N GLY A 43 45.50 3.91 -1.73
CA GLY A 43 45.54 2.77 -0.81
C GLY A 43 44.72 2.98 0.49
N GLY A 44 43.46 2.58 0.49
CA GLY A 44 42.63 2.59 1.70
C GLY A 44 42.99 1.44 2.64
N GLU A 45 43.24 1.74 3.92
CA GLU A 45 43.38 0.72 4.97
C GLU A 45 42.50 1.04 6.19
N TYR A 46 41.80 0.00 6.63
CA TYR A 46 40.83 -0.08 7.74
C TYR A 46 41.53 -0.05 9.11
N ILE A 47 40.97 0.63 10.12
CA ILE A 47 41.59 0.75 11.46
C ILE A 47 40.65 0.25 12.57
N ALA A 48 41.05 -0.86 13.22
CA ALA A 48 40.56 -1.26 14.54
C ALA A 48 41.74 -1.47 15.51
N ARG A 49 41.55 -1.03 16.76
CA ARG A 49 42.53 -0.59 17.79
C ARG A 49 43.46 -1.64 18.39
N THR A 50 44.66 -1.24 18.85
CA THR A 50 45.02 -0.98 20.29
C THR A 50 46.49 -0.56 20.48
N GLY A 51 46.72 0.61 21.13
CA GLY A 51 47.96 0.96 21.85
C GLY A 51 48.94 1.93 21.19
N LEU A 52 49.02 3.16 21.76
CA LEU A 52 50.17 4.12 21.80
C LEU A 52 50.54 4.89 20.50
N GLN A 53 50.93 6.18 20.46
CA GLN A 53 50.92 7.34 21.39
C GLN A 53 51.39 8.58 20.58
N GLY A 54 50.75 9.75 20.71
CA GLY A 54 51.12 11.01 20.03
C GLY A 54 50.18 12.18 20.37
N HIS A 55 50.25 12.68 21.60
CA HIS A 55 49.15 13.43 22.24
C HIS A 55 49.12 14.97 21.95
N TYR A 56 47.97 15.51 21.55
CA TYR A 56 47.59 16.94 21.59
C TYR A 56 46.51 17.15 22.66
N GLU A 57 46.76 18.01 23.64
CA GLU A 57 45.86 18.28 24.77
C GLU A 57 45.01 19.54 24.50
N GLY A 58 43.68 19.42 24.51
CA GLY A 58 42.71 20.49 24.33
C GLY A 58 41.49 20.32 25.23
N LYS A 59 40.46 21.16 25.10
CA LYS A 59 39.18 21.03 25.84
C LYS A 59 38.00 20.80 24.89
N ASN A 60 37.01 20.01 25.30
CA ASN A 60 35.75 19.85 24.58
C ASN A 60 34.77 21.02 24.83
N ASP A 61 33.62 20.97 24.15
CA ASP A 61 32.46 21.86 24.29
C ASP A 61 31.90 21.97 25.72
N GLN A 62 32.25 21.02 26.59
CA GLN A 62 31.88 20.99 28.01
C GLN A 62 33.03 21.45 28.94
N GLY A 63 34.17 21.87 28.38
CA GLY A 63 35.34 22.37 29.09
C GLY A 63 36.25 21.29 29.71
N GLU A 64 36.00 20.01 29.39
CA GLU A 64 36.76 18.86 29.86
C GLU A 64 38.00 18.63 29.00
N ASP A 65 39.09 18.16 29.61
CA ASP A 65 40.37 17.98 28.92
C ASP A 65 40.33 16.72 28.01
N VAL A 66 40.65 16.90 26.73
CA VAL A 66 40.68 15.88 25.67
C VAL A 66 42.10 15.77 25.09
N ILE A 67 42.55 14.55 24.85
CA ILE A 67 43.90 14.27 24.31
C ILE A 67 43.79 13.55 22.95
N LEU A 68 44.47 14.07 21.91
CA LEU A 68 44.40 13.59 20.52
C LEU A 68 45.75 13.09 19.96
N ASP A 69 45.76 11.82 19.53
CA ASP A 69 46.63 11.14 18.54
C ASP A 69 47.07 11.87 17.24
N CYS A 70 48.10 12.72 17.19
CA CYS A 70 48.50 13.49 16.00
C CYS A 70 49.68 12.92 15.17
N THR A 71 50.15 11.69 15.36
CA THR A 71 51.27 11.11 14.56
C THR A 71 50.93 9.77 13.91
N LYS A 72 51.38 9.53 12.67
CA LYS A 72 51.20 8.31 11.86
C LYS A 72 52.54 7.73 11.40
N GLN A 73 52.80 6.44 11.60
CA GLN A 73 53.93 5.76 10.92
C GLN A 73 53.52 5.18 9.57
N LEU A 74 54.41 5.32 8.57
CA LEU A 74 54.29 4.69 7.25
C LEU A 74 54.94 3.30 7.24
N ALA A 75 54.54 2.47 6.27
CA ALA A 75 55.06 1.11 6.07
C ALA A 75 56.59 1.01 5.91
N ALA A 76 57.26 2.12 5.58
CA ALA A 76 58.73 2.21 5.49
C ALA A 76 59.44 2.53 6.82
N GLY A 77 58.70 2.64 7.93
CA GLY A 77 59.22 2.94 9.27
C GLY A 77 59.39 4.43 9.57
N GLU A 78 58.94 5.31 8.68
CA GLU A 78 59.01 6.77 8.84
C GLU A 78 57.76 7.29 9.57
N THR A 79 57.95 8.21 10.52
CA THR A 79 56.86 8.80 11.32
C THR A 79 56.50 10.16 10.76
N ILE A 80 55.22 10.36 10.44
CA ILE A 80 54.63 11.61 9.96
C ILE A 80 53.81 12.24 11.08
N ASP A 81 54.03 13.52 11.31
CA ASP A 81 53.27 14.35 12.23
C ASP A 81 52.13 15.03 11.48
N LEU A 82 50.89 14.76 11.88
CA LEU A 82 49.65 15.25 11.29
C LEU A 82 49.07 16.43 12.07
N THR A 83 49.80 16.96 13.06
CA THR A 83 49.34 18.07 13.91
C THR A 83 48.88 19.27 13.08
N GLN A 84 49.61 19.66 12.03
CA GLN A 84 49.26 20.80 11.20
C GLN A 84 48.01 20.58 10.32
N ASP A 85 47.66 19.34 10.02
CA ASP A 85 46.49 18.99 9.20
C ASP A 85 45.21 18.92 10.06
N ILE A 86 45.35 18.53 11.32
CA ILE A 86 44.23 18.35 12.27
C ILE A 86 43.89 19.65 13.00
N GLN A 87 44.90 20.46 13.34
CA GLN A 87 44.77 21.68 14.13
C GLN A 87 43.76 22.70 13.58
N PRO A 88 43.65 22.95 12.25
CA PRO A 88 42.68 23.90 11.71
C PRO A 88 41.22 23.45 11.91
N ASN A 89 40.95 22.14 11.78
CA ASN A 89 39.62 21.58 12.00
C ASN A 89 39.28 21.57 13.49
N TYR A 90 40.22 21.17 14.35
CA TYR A 90 40.00 21.22 15.79
C TYR A 90 39.70 22.64 16.26
N ALA A 91 40.50 23.63 15.85
CA ALA A 91 40.26 25.04 16.17
C ALA A 91 38.96 25.59 15.56
N TYR A 92 38.54 25.12 14.39
CA TYR A 92 37.24 25.50 13.80
C TYR A 92 36.05 25.06 14.66
N PHE A 93 36.14 23.88 15.29
CA PHE A 93 35.10 23.38 16.17
C PHE A 93 35.23 23.95 17.59
N THR A 94 36.42 24.03 18.17
CA THR A 94 36.60 24.49 19.56
C THR A 94 36.65 26.00 19.74
N ASP A 95 37.24 26.74 18.80
CA ASP A 95 37.43 28.20 18.87
C ASP A 95 36.57 28.97 17.84
N GLY A 96 35.87 28.26 16.94
CA GLY A 96 35.08 28.81 15.85
C GLY A 96 33.57 28.55 15.96
N VAL A 97 32.84 28.92 14.90
CA VAL A 97 31.37 28.83 14.80
C VAL A 97 30.81 27.40 14.78
N GLY A 98 31.68 26.37 14.80
CA GLY A 98 31.30 24.97 14.59
C GLY A 98 30.25 24.44 15.57
N TYR A 99 30.44 24.66 16.89
CA TYR A 99 29.39 24.32 17.87
C TYR A 99 28.34 25.42 18.01
N GLY A 100 28.72 26.69 17.86
CA GLY A 100 27.80 27.83 17.98
C GLY A 100 26.70 27.87 16.89
N ALA A 101 26.87 27.18 15.77
CA ALA A 101 25.84 27.05 14.73
C ALA A 101 24.68 26.13 15.14
N LEU A 102 24.87 25.27 16.15
CA LEU A 102 23.80 24.41 16.69
C LEU A 102 22.97 25.15 17.75
N ASP A 103 23.57 26.09 18.49
CA ASP A 103 22.88 26.89 19.52
C ASP A 103 22.11 28.10 18.97
N MET A 104 22.35 28.51 17.71
CA MET A 104 21.63 29.63 17.07
C MET A 104 20.21 29.30 16.57
N GLN A 105 19.64 28.15 16.93
CA GLN A 105 18.24 27.83 16.60
C GLN A 105 17.23 28.16 17.71
N ASP A 106 17.67 28.60 18.89
CA ASP A 106 16.78 28.87 20.03
C ASP A 106 16.63 30.35 20.45
N ASP A 107 17.26 31.31 19.75
CA ASP A 107 17.03 32.74 20.03
C ASP A 107 16.03 33.35 19.03
N GLU A 108 14.89 33.84 19.55
CA GLU A 108 13.89 34.64 18.81
C GLU A 108 14.55 35.86 18.15
N VAL A 109 14.62 35.85 16.81
CA VAL A 109 15.01 37.04 16.04
C VAL A 109 13.78 37.94 15.87
N ASP A 110 13.75 39.04 16.63
CA ASP A 110 12.80 40.15 16.45
C ASP A 110 13.11 40.91 15.14
N ILE A 111 12.26 40.71 14.13
CA ILE A 111 12.37 41.30 12.79
C ILE A 111 11.71 42.68 12.67
N SER A 112 11.43 43.37 13.77
CA SER A 112 10.78 44.70 13.73
C SER A 112 11.68 45.87 13.34
N GLU A 113 13.01 45.72 13.30
CA GLU A 113 13.94 46.82 12.94
C GLU A 113 14.56 46.74 11.52
N ALA A 114 14.37 45.65 10.77
CA ALA A 114 14.98 45.49 9.44
C ALA A 114 14.17 46.05 8.26
N VAL A 115 12.96 46.58 8.49
CA VAL A 115 12.07 47.12 7.43
C VAL A 115 12.20 48.64 7.25
N ALA A 116 13.06 49.32 8.01
CA ALA A 116 13.12 50.78 8.03
C ALA A 116 14.25 51.43 7.20
N GLU A 117 15.20 50.67 6.63
CA GLU A 117 16.38 51.27 5.97
C GLU A 117 16.57 50.99 4.46
N GLU A 118 15.70 50.23 3.79
CA GLU A 118 15.77 50.05 2.32
C GLU A 118 14.73 50.87 1.53
N ALA A 119 14.07 51.85 2.15
CA ALA A 119 13.18 52.79 1.49
C ALA A 119 13.78 54.20 1.39
N ALA A 120 15.05 54.32 1.02
CA ALA A 120 15.63 55.59 0.59
C ALA A 120 16.81 55.36 -0.36
N VAL A 121 16.71 55.93 -1.56
CA VAL A 121 17.77 56.34 -2.51
C VAL A 121 17.59 55.75 -3.93
N ASP A 122 17.16 56.67 -4.82
CA ASP A 122 17.33 56.79 -6.28
C ASP A 122 16.84 55.71 -7.25
N VAL A 123 15.80 56.06 -8.02
CA VAL A 123 15.95 56.29 -9.48
C VAL A 123 15.06 57.47 -9.92
N SER A 124 15.68 58.59 -10.24
CA SER A 124 15.12 59.66 -11.08
C SER A 124 15.56 59.47 -12.54
N GLU A 125 14.61 59.36 -13.48
CA GLU A 125 14.46 60.24 -14.66
C GLU A 125 13.48 59.64 -15.69
N SER A 126 12.40 60.40 -15.90
CA SER A 126 11.62 60.65 -17.12
C SER A 126 11.71 59.71 -18.33
N VAL A 127 10.54 59.31 -18.85
CA VAL A 127 9.97 59.85 -20.11
C VAL A 127 8.44 59.74 -20.05
N ALA A 128 7.77 60.87 -20.30
CA ALA A 128 6.32 61.00 -20.46
C ALA A 128 5.85 60.49 -21.83
N VAL A 129 4.57 60.15 -21.97
CA VAL A 129 3.62 60.76 -22.93
C VAL A 129 2.25 60.07 -22.86
N ASP A 130 1.26 60.93 -22.64
CA ASP A 130 -0.16 60.96 -23.00
C ASP A 130 -1.25 60.04 -22.43
N ALA A 131 -2.36 60.75 -22.24
CA ALA A 131 -3.61 60.42 -21.58
C ALA A 131 -4.79 60.46 -22.56
N SER A 132 -5.99 60.24 -22.00
CA SER A 132 -7.36 60.31 -22.55
C SER A 132 -7.85 59.04 -23.24
N GLU A 133 -9.09 58.54 -23.07
CA GLU A 133 -10.37 59.19 -22.75
C GLU A 133 -11.44 58.10 -22.42
N GLU A 134 -12.43 58.43 -21.55
CA GLU A 134 -13.85 58.00 -21.48
C GLU A 134 -14.26 56.50 -21.53
N SER A 135 -15.28 55.95 -20.83
CA SER A 135 -16.51 56.46 -20.21
C SER A 135 -17.19 55.37 -19.33
N ASP A 136 -17.93 55.82 -18.32
CA ASP A 136 -19.17 55.30 -17.68
C ASP A 136 -19.54 53.80 -17.66
N SER A 137 -19.78 53.27 -16.45
CA SER A 137 -21.16 53.10 -15.93
C SER A 137 -21.18 52.53 -14.51
N SER A 138 -22.01 53.15 -13.69
CA SER A 138 -22.29 52.86 -12.28
C SER A 138 -23.53 51.99 -12.12
N VAL A 139 -23.51 51.02 -11.19
CA VAL A 139 -24.71 50.54 -10.49
C VAL A 139 -24.36 50.21 -9.04
N SER A 140 -25.05 50.90 -8.14
CA SER A 140 -25.01 50.81 -6.68
C SER A 140 -25.72 49.57 -6.14
N VAL A 141 -25.18 48.99 -5.07
CA VAL A 141 -25.80 47.97 -4.22
C VAL A 141 -26.47 48.68 -3.04
N ASP A 142 -27.77 48.44 -2.85
CA ASP A 142 -28.52 48.86 -1.66
C ASP A 142 -28.80 47.65 -0.76
N SER A 143 -28.73 47.93 0.54
CA SER A 143 -28.90 47.05 1.68
C SER A 143 -30.37 46.79 2.01
N GLY A 144 -30.71 45.56 2.38
CA GLY A 144 -32.03 45.21 2.92
C GLY A 144 -31.97 43.95 3.77
N SER A 145 -32.06 44.13 5.08
CA SER A 145 -32.22 43.11 6.11
C SER A 145 -33.66 42.56 6.13
N GLU A 146 -33.84 41.25 6.21
CA GLU A 146 -35.09 40.64 6.70
C GLU A 146 -34.79 39.52 7.69
N THR A 147 -35.22 39.75 8.93
CA THR A 147 -35.46 38.79 9.99
C THR A 147 -36.90 38.28 9.88
N VAL A 148 -37.14 36.97 9.94
CA VAL A 148 -38.46 36.42 10.23
C VAL A 148 -38.34 35.32 11.28
N GLU A 149 -39.07 35.54 12.37
CA GLU A 149 -39.21 34.73 13.57
C GLU A 149 -39.96 33.41 13.31
N GLU A 150 -39.59 32.40 14.09
CA GLU A 150 -40.20 31.07 14.14
C GLU A 150 -41.23 31.07 15.29
N THR A 151 -42.52 30.88 14.97
CA THR A 151 -43.58 30.75 15.98
C THR A 151 -43.80 29.28 16.35
N VAL A 152 -43.59 29.01 17.63
CA VAL A 152 -44.03 27.83 18.38
C VAL A 152 -45.53 27.96 18.63
N ASP A 153 -46.29 26.87 18.49
CA ASP A 153 -47.61 26.77 19.11
C ASP A 153 -47.76 25.42 19.83
N GLN A 154 -48.22 25.51 21.07
CA GLN A 154 -48.38 24.44 22.05
C GLN A 154 -49.86 24.34 22.43
N GLN A 155 -50.32 23.10 22.57
CA GLN A 155 -51.41 22.61 23.42
C GLN A 155 -52.87 22.85 22.98
N ASP A 156 -53.62 21.74 22.89
CA ASP A 156 -54.70 21.49 23.85
C ASP A 156 -55.05 19.98 23.94
N GLU A 157 -55.20 19.52 25.18
CA GLU A 157 -55.61 18.17 25.59
C GLU A 157 -57.12 17.98 25.48
N VAL A 158 -57.60 16.78 25.10
CA VAL A 158 -58.79 16.16 25.71
C VAL A 158 -58.65 14.64 25.66
N GLY A 159 -58.58 14.00 26.84
CA GLY A 159 -58.79 12.56 27.00
C GLY A 159 -60.19 12.28 27.53
N ILE A 160 -60.89 11.30 26.95
CA ILE A 160 -61.99 10.57 27.60
C ILE A 160 -61.91 9.13 27.10
N GLY A 161 -61.78 8.18 28.03
CA GLY A 161 -61.84 6.76 27.76
C GLY A 161 -63.28 6.24 27.85
N GLU A 162 -63.60 5.23 27.04
CA GLU A 162 -64.69 4.30 27.32
C GLU A 162 -64.39 2.96 26.62
N ALA A 163 -64.67 1.88 27.33
CA ALA A 163 -64.40 0.51 26.94
C ALA A 163 -65.70 -0.20 26.46
N ILE A 164 -65.51 -1.36 25.82
CA ILE A 164 -66.46 -2.49 25.55
C ILE A 164 -67.17 -2.42 24.18
N PRO A 165 -67.46 -3.54 23.44
CA PRO A 165 -67.18 -4.97 23.66
C PRO A 165 -66.46 -5.71 22.51
N GLU A 166 -65.96 -6.90 22.85
CA GLU A 166 -65.68 -8.03 21.95
C GLU A 166 -66.99 -8.59 21.36
N ASP A 167 -67.09 -8.78 20.03
CA ASP A 167 -67.41 -10.06 19.37
C ASP A 167 -67.42 -9.94 17.83
N GLU A 168 -67.22 -11.10 17.17
CA GLU A 168 -67.44 -11.48 15.77
C GLU A 168 -66.36 -11.18 14.69
N SER A 169 -65.52 -12.21 14.51
CA SER A 169 -65.30 -12.96 13.26
C SER A 169 -65.33 -12.21 11.92
N ASP A 170 -64.16 -12.07 11.28
CA ASP A 170 -63.95 -12.62 9.93
C ASP A 170 -62.49 -12.47 9.42
N TYR A 171 -61.99 -13.57 8.83
CA TYR A 171 -60.83 -13.72 7.91
C TYR A 171 -59.48 -13.04 8.21
N ILE A 172 -58.50 -13.79 8.74
CA ILE A 172 -57.12 -13.82 8.21
C ILE A 172 -56.56 -15.25 8.37
N GLU A 173 -56.52 -16.01 7.27
CA GLU A 173 -55.71 -17.23 7.15
C GLU A 173 -54.22 -16.88 7.17
N GLU A 174 -53.43 -17.64 7.93
CA GLU A 174 -51.97 -17.64 7.88
C GLU A 174 -51.49 -17.93 6.44
N PRO A 175 -50.48 -17.23 5.90
CA PRO A 175 -49.93 -17.61 4.62
C PRO A 175 -49.19 -18.95 4.75
N PRO A 176 -49.42 -19.92 3.84
CA PRO A 176 -48.76 -21.20 3.92
C PRO A 176 -47.26 -21.06 3.69
N ARG A 177 -46.48 -21.89 4.39
CA ARG A 177 -45.07 -22.18 4.05
C ARG A 177 -44.97 -22.47 2.56
N VAL A 178 -44.17 -21.66 1.85
CA VAL A 178 -43.77 -21.95 0.48
C VAL A 178 -42.81 -23.15 0.54
N GLU A 179 -43.34 -24.35 0.29
CA GLU A 179 -42.53 -25.45 -0.24
C GLU A 179 -42.02 -25.02 -1.62
N GLU A 180 -40.71 -25.05 -1.81
CA GLU A 180 -40.09 -24.90 -3.13
C GLU A 180 -40.62 -25.99 -4.05
N ALA A 181 -41.58 -25.64 -4.90
CA ALA A 181 -42.02 -26.46 -6.00
C ALA A 181 -40.86 -26.68 -6.97
N GLY A 182 -40.24 -27.86 -6.86
CA GLY A 182 -39.36 -28.39 -7.86
C GLY A 182 -40.08 -28.47 -9.20
N VAL A 183 -39.53 -27.79 -10.21
CA VAL A 183 -39.88 -28.01 -11.61
C VAL A 183 -39.33 -29.38 -12.00
N LEU A 184 -40.10 -30.43 -11.70
CA LEU A 184 -39.94 -31.74 -12.32
C LEU A 184 -40.44 -31.62 -13.76
N ALA A 185 -39.52 -31.42 -14.69
CA ALA A 185 -39.77 -31.76 -16.08
C ALA A 185 -40.14 -33.26 -16.13
N GLN A 186 -41.38 -33.55 -16.52
CA GLN A 186 -41.82 -34.92 -16.80
C GLN A 186 -40.95 -35.49 -17.93
N VAL A 187 -39.98 -36.32 -17.57
CA VAL A 187 -39.33 -37.21 -18.52
C VAL A 187 -40.29 -38.37 -18.75
N SER A 188 -40.82 -38.39 -19.97
CA SER A 188 -41.57 -39.50 -20.56
C SER A 188 -40.90 -40.84 -20.25
N SER A 189 -41.65 -41.72 -19.59
CA SER A 189 -41.30 -43.11 -19.33
C SER A 189 -41.42 -43.93 -20.60
N ASP A 190 -40.46 -43.82 -21.52
CA ASP A 190 -40.29 -44.76 -22.65
C ASP A 190 -38.91 -44.60 -23.28
N ASP A 191 -37.86 -45.10 -22.60
CA ASP A 191 -36.72 -45.73 -23.29
C ASP A 191 -35.89 -46.57 -22.30
N LYS A 192 -36.31 -47.82 -22.09
CA LYS A 192 -35.47 -48.83 -21.43
C LYS A 192 -34.65 -49.55 -22.51
N SER A 193 -33.54 -48.93 -22.94
CA SER A 193 -32.46 -49.65 -23.61
C SER A 193 -31.10 -48.94 -23.55
N VAL A 194 -30.72 -48.39 -22.39
CA VAL A 194 -29.31 -48.01 -22.20
C VAL A 194 -28.52 -49.26 -21.83
N THR A 195 -27.78 -49.75 -22.81
CA THR A 195 -26.71 -50.73 -22.68
C THR A 195 -25.83 -50.40 -21.47
N GLN A 196 -25.69 -51.35 -20.55
CA GLN A 196 -24.63 -51.28 -19.54
C GLN A 196 -23.29 -51.36 -20.27
N VAL A 197 -22.66 -50.21 -20.48
CA VAL A 197 -21.24 -50.14 -20.78
C VAL A 197 -20.53 -50.54 -19.49
N ASN A 198 -19.95 -51.73 -19.49
CA ASN A 198 -19.02 -52.17 -18.45
C ASN A 198 -17.94 -51.10 -18.29
N ASP A 199 -17.97 -50.43 -17.14
CA ASP A 199 -17.06 -49.37 -16.76
C ASP A 199 -15.65 -49.96 -16.66
N ALA A 200 -14.88 -49.83 -17.73
CA ALA A 200 -13.46 -50.15 -17.73
C ALA A 200 -12.79 -49.23 -16.71
N SER A 201 -12.00 -49.82 -15.80
CA SER A 201 -11.32 -49.16 -14.67
C SER A 201 -10.82 -47.76 -15.00
N SER A 202 -11.65 -46.74 -14.73
CA SER A 202 -11.23 -45.35 -14.83
C SER A 202 -10.39 -45.08 -13.59
N TRP A 203 -9.09 -44.90 -13.79
CA TRP A 203 -8.22 -44.43 -12.72
C TRP A 203 -8.79 -43.11 -12.19
N GLN A 204 -9.32 -43.14 -10.97
CA GLN A 204 -9.75 -41.95 -10.25
C GLN A 204 -8.52 -41.44 -9.48
N PRO A 205 -8.08 -40.18 -9.68
CA PRO A 205 -7.00 -39.64 -8.90
C PRO A 205 -7.34 -39.73 -7.40
N PRO A 206 -6.37 -39.99 -6.52
CA PRO A 206 -6.61 -40.02 -5.08
C PRO A 206 -7.35 -38.76 -4.62
N PHE A 207 -8.29 -38.91 -3.68
CA PHE A 207 -9.19 -37.83 -3.24
C PHE A 207 -8.49 -36.49 -2.98
N PHE A 208 -7.29 -36.53 -2.38
CA PHE A 208 -6.46 -35.35 -2.13
C PHE A 208 -6.16 -34.52 -3.39
N PHE A 209 -5.83 -35.16 -4.52
CA PHE A 209 -5.55 -34.50 -5.80
C PHE A 209 -6.80 -33.96 -6.49
N THR A 210 -7.99 -34.23 -5.96
CA THR A 210 -9.24 -33.65 -6.48
C THR A 210 -9.52 -32.26 -5.89
N ILE A 211 -8.92 -31.90 -4.75
CA ILE A 211 -9.11 -30.61 -4.07
C ILE A 211 -8.55 -29.47 -4.95
N GLY A 212 -9.34 -28.41 -5.15
CA GLY A 212 -8.95 -27.28 -5.99
C GLY A 212 -7.63 -26.65 -5.55
N LEU A 213 -7.48 -26.32 -4.27
CA LEU A 213 -6.27 -25.72 -3.71
C LEU A 213 -5.03 -26.59 -3.96
N VAL A 214 -5.13 -27.90 -3.76
CA VAL A 214 -4.00 -28.83 -4.01
C VAL A 214 -3.59 -28.81 -5.47
N ARG A 215 -4.57 -28.86 -6.38
CA ARG A 215 -4.33 -28.76 -7.82
C ARG A 215 -3.74 -27.40 -8.21
N GLY A 216 -4.19 -26.33 -7.57
CA GLY A 216 -3.64 -24.99 -7.71
C GLY A 216 -2.17 -24.94 -7.29
N LEU A 217 -1.83 -25.46 -6.11
CA LEU A 217 -0.45 -25.49 -5.61
C LEU A 217 0.48 -26.31 -6.52
N LEU A 218 0.03 -27.48 -6.99
CA LEU A 218 0.77 -28.27 -7.99
C LEU A 218 0.91 -27.51 -9.31
N GLY A 219 -0.18 -26.88 -9.77
CA GLY A 219 -0.18 -26.02 -10.95
C GLY A 219 0.80 -24.86 -10.82
N GLN A 220 0.92 -24.25 -9.63
CA GLN A 220 1.89 -23.20 -9.35
C GLN A 220 3.32 -23.72 -9.45
N LEU A 221 3.62 -24.84 -8.80
CA LEU A 221 4.93 -25.47 -8.84
C LEU A 221 5.35 -25.82 -10.28
N PHE A 222 4.50 -26.54 -11.01
CA PHE A 222 4.80 -26.93 -12.40
C PHE A 222 4.87 -25.73 -13.33
N GLY A 223 3.98 -24.74 -13.15
CA GLY A 223 4.00 -23.48 -13.90
C GLY A 223 5.31 -22.74 -13.68
N THR A 224 5.78 -22.61 -12.43
CA THR A 224 7.04 -21.95 -12.10
C THR A 224 8.24 -22.66 -12.72
N LEU A 225 8.32 -23.98 -12.59
CA LEU A 225 9.38 -24.78 -13.22
C LEU A 225 9.35 -24.67 -14.75
N PHE A 226 8.15 -24.65 -15.35
CA PHE A 226 7.99 -24.45 -16.78
C PHE A 226 8.50 -23.07 -17.22
N GLY A 227 8.14 -21.99 -16.51
CA GLY A 227 8.62 -20.64 -16.82
C GLY A 227 10.13 -20.49 -16.69
N MET A 228 10.71 -21.07 -15.63
CA MET A 228 12.17 -21.12 -15.45
C MET A 228 12.86 -21.88 -16.60
N GLY A 229 12.30 -23.05 -16.97
CA GLY A 229 12.79 -23.83 -18.11
C GLY A 229 12.65 -23.10 -19.44
N LEU A 230 11.58 -22.34 -19.64
CA LEU A 230 11.36 -21.52 -20.83
C LEU A 230 12.44 -20.46 -20.99
N VAL A 231 12.81 -19.76 -19.91
CA VAL A 231 13.92 -18.80 -19.92
C VAL A 231 15.21 -19.48 -20.34
N TRP A 232 15.52 -20.64 -19.74
CA TRP A 232 16.71 -21.41 -20.09
C TRP A 232 16.74 -21.80 -21.58
N VAL A 233 15.62 -22.33 -22.11
CA VAL A 233 15.49 -22.74 -23.52
C VAL A 233 15.64 -21.55 -24.46
N VAL A 234 14.99 -20.42 -24.17
CA VAL A 234 15.08 -19.21 -24.99
C VAL A 234 16.53 -18.71 -25.04
N ARG A 235 17.20 -18.63 -23.88
CA ARG A 235 18.60 -18.19 -23.80
C ARG A 235 19.55 -19.13 -24.54
N PHE A 236 19.30 -20.44 -24.49
CA PHE A 236 20.02 -21.43 -25.28
C PHE A 236 19.88 -21.16 -26.79
N PHE A 237 18.67 -20.97 -27.30
CA PHE A 237 18.45 -20.67 -28.73
C PHE A 237 18.93 -19.27 -29.15
N MET A 238 19.07 -18.33 -28.22
CA MET A 238 19.70 -17.03 -28.46
C MET A 238 21.23 -17.09 -28.53
N GLY A 239 21.85 -18.23 -28.20
CA GLY A 239 23.31 -18.39 -28.22
C GLY A 239 24.04 -17.62 -27.12
N LEU A 240 23.37 -17.31 -26.01
CA LEU A 240 23.99 -16.64 -24.86
C LEU A 240 24.91 -17.61 -24.12
N GLU A 241 26.05 -17.14 -23.60
CA GLU A 241 27.04 -17.99 -22.91
C GLU A 241 26.49 -18.57 -21.60
N GLU A 242 25.69 -17.80 -20.86
CA GLU A 242 24.98 -18.25 -19.67
C GLU A 242 23.49 -18.53 -19.97
N TYR A 243 23.12 -19.81 -20.02
CA TYR A 243 21.73 -20.22 -20.24
C TYR A 243 20.84 -19.98 -19.02
N TRP A 244 21.41 -19.94 -17.81
CA TRP A 244 20.65 -19.65 -16.59
C TRP A 244 20.81 -18.18 -16.19
N ALA A 245 19.70 -17.46 -16.13
CA ALA A 245 19.64 -16.12 -15.55
C ALA A 245 18.60 -16.12 -14.43
N ALA A 246 19.08 -16.05 -13.18
CA ALA A 246 18.26 -16.29 -11.99
C ALA A 246 17.06 -15.34 -11.92
N GLU A 247 17.28 -14.03 -12.08
CA GLU A 247 16.20 -13.02 -12.00
C GLU A 247 15.12 -13.23 -13.07
N PRO A 248 15.44 -13.26 -14.39
CA PRO A 248 14.45 -13.57 -15.41
C PRO A 248 13.74 -14.90 -15.19
N ALA A 249 14.47 -15.94 -14.75
CA ALA A 249 13.88 -17.26 -14.50
C ALA A 249 12.85 -17.22 -13.36
N TRP A 250 13.15 -16.54 -12.25
CA TRP A 250 12.22 -16.37 -11.13
C TRP A 250 11.01 -15.51 -11.49
N VAL A 251 11.20 -14.45 -12.27
CA VAL A 251 10.10 -13.56 -12.68
C VAL A 251 9.16 -14.25 -13.66
N VAL A 252 9.68 -14.87 -14.71
CA VAL A 252 8.87 -15.65 -15.67
C VAL A 252 8.24 -16.84 -14.97
N GLY A 253 8.96 -17.49 -14.05
CA GLY A 253 8.45 -18.56 -13.19
C GLY A 253 7.32 -18.10 -12.27
N ALA A 254 7.37 -16.90 -11.70
CA ALA A 254 6.31 -16.36 -10.86
C ALA A 254 5.02 -16.07 -11.67
N ILE A 255 5.17 -15.52 -12.88
CA ILE A 255 4.04 -15.23 -13.78
C ILE A 255 3.38 -16.53 -14.25
N THR A 256 4.17 -17.45 -14.81
CA THR A 256 3.67 -18.75 -15.30
C THR A 256 3.17 -19.64 -14.17
N GLY A 257 3.79 -19.59 -12.98
CA GLY A 257 3.31 -20.23 -11.77
C GLY A 257 1.96 -19.69 -11.32
N THR A 258 1.78 -18.37 -11.31
CA THR A 258 0.47 -17.77 -11.00
C THR A 258 -0.61 -18.23 -11.98
N LEU A 259 -0.31 -18.25 -13.28
CA LEU A 259 -1.23 -18.79 -14.29
C LEU A 259 -1.51 -20.28 -14.07
N GLY A 260 -0.47 -21.08 -13.80
CA GLY A 260 -0.58 -22.50 -13.48
C GLY A 260 -1.46 -22.75 -12.25
N PHE A 261 -1.35 -21.92 -11.21
CA PHE A 261 -2.23 -21.95 -10.05
C PHE A 261 -3.68 -21.71 -10.44
N MET A 262 -3.93 -20.61 -11.17
CA MET A 262 -5.29 -20.19 -11.55
C MET A 262 -5.99 -21.19 -12.48
N ILE A 263 -5.22 -21.88 -13.34
CA ILE A 263 -5.71 -23.01 -14.15
C ILE A 263 -5.95 -24.23 -13.27
N GLY A 264 -4.97 -24.60 -12.43
CA GLY A 264 -4.99 -25.79 -11.60
C GLY A 264 -6.16 -25.80 -10.61
N VAL A 265 -6.39 -24.67 -9.93
CA VAL A 265 -7.50 -24.49 -8.98
C VAL A 265 -8.87 -24.47 -9.66
N GLY A 266 -8.90 -24.11 -10.94
CA GLY A 266 -10.11 -24.04 -11.77
C GLY A 266 -10.72 -22.64 -11.89
N ALA A 267 -10.08 -21.59 -11.35
CA ALA A 267 -10.59 -20.22 -11.41
C ALA A 267 -10.70 -19.68 -12.84
N LEU A 268 -9.89 -20.22 -13.77
CA LEU A 268 -9.94 -19.92 -15.20
C LEU A 268 -10.75 -20.92 -16.05
N THR A 269 -11.31 -21.97 -15.43
CA THR A 269 -11.99 -23.04 -16.17
C THR A 269 -13.20 -22.51 -16.93
N ASP A 270 -14.08 -21.75 -16.28
CA ASP A 270 -15.29 -21.25 -16.92
C ASP A 270 -15.00 -20.29 -18.07
N TRP A 271 -14.00 -19.41 -17.87
CA TRP A 271 -13.52 -18.49 -18.91
C TRP A 271 -12.98 -19.25 -20.13
N GLY A 272 -12.19 -20.31 -19.91
CA GLY A 272 -11.71 -21.20 -20.97
C GLY A 272 -12.84 -21.86 -21.74
N LYS A 273 -13.85 -22.37 -21.04
CA LYS A 273 -15.03 -23.00 -21.66
C LYS A 273 -15.83 -22.02 -22.51
N TRP A 274 -16.00 -20.77 -22.04
CA TRP A 274 -16.64 -19.71 -22.81
C TRP A 274 -15.89 -19.36 -24.09
N MET A 275 -14.56 -19.30 -24.07
CA MET A 275 -13.76 -19.01 -25.26
C MET A 275 -13.98 -20.03 -26.39
N ILE A 276 -14.38 -21.26 -26.07
CA ILE A 276 -14.69 -22.31 -27.04
C ILE A 276 -16.19 -22.60 -27.18
N GLY A 277 -17.04 -21.67 -26.73
CA GLY A 277 -18.49 -21.73 -26.94
C GLY A 277 -19.24 -22.73 -26.06
N MET A 278 -18.61 -23.26 -25.01
CA MET A 278 -19.26 -24.19 -24.08
C MET A 278 -19.98 -23.43 -22.97
N GLN A 279 -21.24 -23.82 -22.70
CA GLN A 279 -22.01 -23.25 -21.61
C GLN A 279 -21.47 -23.70 -20.25
N THR A 280 -21.45 -22.77 -19.31
CA THR A 280 -21.03 -23.01 -17.93
C THR A 280 -22.17 -22.58 -17.01
N PRO A 281 -22.97 -23.53 -16.50
CA PRO A 281 -24.03 -23.17 -15.57
C PRO A 281 -23.43 -22.64 -14.26
N MET A 282 -24.07 -21.63 -13.69
CA MET A 282 -23.73 -21.14 -12.35
C MET A 282 -24.29 -22.12 -11.33
N VAL A 283 -23.40 -22.93 -10.74
CA VAL A 283 -23.78 -23.88 -9.68
C VAL A 283 -23.13 -23.43 -8.39
N HIS A 284 -23.94 -23.12 -7.38
CA HIS A 284 -23.46 -22.93 -6.01
C HIS A 284 -23.47 -24.27 -5.29
N GLY A 285 -22.32 -24.73 -4.80
CA GLY A 285 -22.26 -26.05 -4.20
C GLY A 285 -20.84 -26.59 -4.11
N PRO A 286 -20.56 -27.49 -3.14
CA PRO A 286 -19.52 -28.48 -3.42
C PRO A 286 -19.88 -29.24 -4.70
N PRO A 287 -18.90 -29.69 -5.50
CA PRO A 287 -19.17 -30.56 -6.64
C PRO A 287 -19.97 -31.81 -6.23
N SER A 288 -20.77 -32.36 -7.15
CA SER A 288 -21.56 -33.57 -6.87
C SER A 288 -20.69 -34.70 -6.32
N GLY A 289 -21.15 -35.32 -5.23
CA GLY A 289 -20.42 -36.39 -4.53
C GLY A 289 -19.25 -35.93 -3.64
N LYS A 290 -19.03 -34.62 -3.46
CA LYS A 290 -18.02 -34.08 -2.53
C LYS A 290 -18.65 -33.58 -1.23
N PRO A 291 -17.93 -33.68 -0.09
CA PRO A 291 -18.42 -33.17 1.18
C PRO A 291 -18.51 -31.63 1.19
N THR A 292 -19.38 -31.06 2.02
CA THR A 292 -19.64 -29.61 2.06
C THR A 292 -18.39 -28.76 2.26
N TRP A 293 -17.45 -29.20 3.12
CA TRP A 293 -16.23 -28.45 3.39
C TRP A 293 -15.32 -28.29 2.15
N PHE A 294 -15.47 -29.16 1.14
CA PHE A 294 -14.67 -29.16 -0.08
C PHE A 294 -14.73 -27.82 -0.83
N ARG A 295 -15.87 -27.13 -0.72
CA ARG A 295 -16.12 -25.83 -1.35
C ARG A 295 -15.22 -24.71 -0.86
N TYR A 296 -14.70 -24.80 0.38
CA TYR A 296 -13.79 -23.78 0.92
C TYR A 296 -12.37 -23.93 0.39
N LEU A 297 -12.00 -25.13 -0.06
CA LEU A 297 -10.69 -25.41 -0.65
C LEU A 297 -10.75 -25.53 -2.19
N SER A 298 -11.86 -25.11 -2.81
CA SER A 298 -12.07 -25.16 -4.26
C SER A 298 -12.88 -23.96 -4.72
N VAL A 299 -12.94 -23.71 -6.03
CA VAL A 299 -13.73 -22.61 -6.58
C VAL A 299 -15.22 -22.80 -6.24
N ASP A 300 -15.80 -21.80 -5.58
CA ASP A 300 -17.24 -21.60 -5.39
C ASP A 300 -17.53 -20.14 -5.78
N TYR A 301 -18.75 -19.88 -6.25
CA TYR A 301 -19.16 -18.55 -6.70
C TYR A 301 -19.97 -17.78 -5.66
N ASN A 302 -20.43 -18.44 -4.61
CA ASN A 302 -21.25 -17.81 -3.57
C ASN A 302 -20.43 -16.79 -2.78
N HIS A 303 -20.86 -15.52 -2.77
CA HIS A 303 -20.18 -14.45 -2.04
C HIS A 303 -19.93 -14.75 -0.54
N LYS A 304 -20.77 -15.56 0.11
CA LYS A 304 -20.56 -15.98 1.52
C LYS A 304 -19.38 -16.94 1.65
N VAL A 305 -19.25 -17.89 0.72
CA VAL A 305 -18.13 -18.83 0.71
C VAL A 305 -16.83 -18.10 0.40
N ILE A 306 -16.87 -17.21 -0.59
CA ILE A 306 -15.73 -16.35 -0.95
C ILE A 306 -15.34 -15.45 0.23
N GLY A 307 -16.30 -14.86 0.94
CA GLY A 307 -16.03 -14.08 2.15
C GLY A 307 -15.31 -14.89 3.24
N ILE A 308 -15.73 -16.13 3.48
CA ILE A 308 -15.07 -17.05 4.43
C ILE A 308 -13.65 -17.41 3.95
N GLN A 309 -13.49 -17.67 2.65
CA GLN A 309 -12.22 -17.96 2.02
C GLN A 309 -11.21 -16.82 2.20
N TYR A 310 -11.64 -15.58 1.96
CA TYR A 310 -10.85 -14.38 2.27
C TYR A 310 -10.50 -14.29 3.75
N ALA A 311 -11.47 -14.51 4.66
CA ALA A 311 -11.25 -14.41 6.10
C ALA A 311 -10.20 -15.40 6.61
N VAL A 312 -10.32 -16.68 6.23
CA VAL A 312 -9.39 -17.74 6.67
C VAL A 312 -7.99 -17.49 6.11
N THR A 313 -7.89 -17.10 4.84
CA THR A 313 -6.60 -16.77 4.22
C THR A 313 -5.98 -15.55 4.89
N GLY A 314 -6.77 -14.51 5.14
CA GLY A 314 -6.33 -13.29 5.84
C GLY A 314 -5.77 -13.62 7.22
N ILE A 315 -6.49 -14.40 8.03
CA ILE A 315 -6.03 -14.83 9.36
C ILE A 315 -4.72 -15.63 9.26
N PHE A 316 -4.59 -16.54 8.30
CA PHE A 316 -3.35 -17.31 8.12
C PHE A 316 -2.16 -16.39 7.80
N VAL A 317 -2.34 -15.47 6.84
CA VAL A 317 -1.31 -14.49 6.46
C VAL A 317 -0.98 -13.55 7.64
N MET A 318 -1.98 -13.16 8.44
CA MET A 318 -1.80 -12.38 9.67
C MET A 318 -0.89 -13.10 10.66
N LEU A 319 -1.09 -14.41 10.86
CA LEU A 319 -0.27 -15.19 11.79
C LEU A 319 1.18 -15.29 11.31
N VAL A 320 1.40 -15.41 10.00
CA VAL A 320 2.75 -15.36 9.42
C VAL A 320 3.40 -13.99 9.68
N GLY A 321 2.73 -12.90 9.32
CA GLY A 321 3.23 -11.54 9.54
C GLY A 321 3.48 -11.22 11.01
N GLY A 322 2.56 -11.62 11.90
CA GLY A 322 2.68 -11.46 13.35
C GLY A 322 3.85 -12.26 13.93
N THR A 323 4.11 -13.47 13.42
CA THR A 323 5.27 -14.28 13.84
C THR A 323 6.58 -13.58 13.47
N LEU A 324 6.69 -13.02 12.26
CA LEU A 324 7.88 -12.24 11.86
C LEU A 324 8.12 -11.04 12.80
N ALA A 325 7.05 -10.35 13.21
CA ALA A 325 7.14 -9.26 14.19
C ALA A 325 7.62 -9.70 15.56
N ILE A 326 7.17 -10.86 16.05
CA ILE A 326 7.66 -11.40 17.32
C ILE A 326 9.16 -11.67 17.20
N ILE A 327 9.63 -12.24 16.09
CA ILE A 327 11.06 -12.57 15.89
C ILE A 327 11.93 -11.31 15.93
N PHE A 328 11.66 -10.29 15.11
CA PHE A 328 12.51 -9.09 15.13
C PHE A 328 12.32 -8.26 16.40
N ARG A 329 11.20 -8.36 17.12
CA ARG A 329 11.08 -7.73 18.45
C ARG A 329 11.88 -8.44 19.52
N LEU A 330 12.03 -9.77 19.44
CA LEU A 330 12.93 -10.51 20.32
C LEU A 330 14.39 -10.11 20.09
N GLU A 331 14.75 -9.79 18.85
CA GLU A 331 16.05 -9.23 18.50
C GLU A 331 16.30 -7.88 19.21
N LEU A 332 15.29 -7.01 19.25
CA LEU A 332 15.38 -5.67 19.86
C LEU A 332 15.29 -5.64 21.40
N VAL A 333 15.42 -6.78 22.09
CA VAL A 333 15.37 -6.83 23.56
C VAL A 333 16.63 -6.23 24.19
N ALA A 334 17.76 -6.23 23.48
CA ALA A 334 19.01 -5.62 23.90
C ALA A 334 19.67 -4.88 22.73
N THR A 335 20.62 -4.00 23.02
CA THR A 335 21.38 -3.26 22.00
C THR A 335 22.35 -4.17 21.24
N GLY A 336 22.50 -3.97 19.93
CA GLY A 336 23.30 -4.82 19.05
C GLY A 336 22.56 -6.07 18.58
N MET A 337 23.15 -6.85 17.67
CA MET A 337 22.53 -8.08 17.16
C MET A 337 22.76 -9.28 18.10
N GLN A 338 21.72 -10.07 18.35
CA GLN A 338 21.65 -11.17 19.33
C GLN A 338 21.37 -12.53 18.68
N TYR A 339 20.31 -12.63 17.86
CA TYR A 339 19.78 -13.90 17.35
C TYR A 339 19.78 -13.99 15.83
N ILE A 340 19.65 -12.87 15.13
CA ILE A 340 19.58 -12.82 13.67
C ILE A 340 20.65 -11.89 13.10
N THR A 341 20.87 -11.96 11.78
CA THR A 341 21.81 -11.08 11.08
C THR A 341 21.11 -9.78 10.65
N TYR A 342 21.87 -8.73 10.31
CA TYR A 342 21.32 -7.48 9.78
C TYR A 342 20.44 -7.70 8.55
N ASN A 343 20.87 -8.54 7.61
CA ASN A 343 20.10 -8.86 6.42
C ASN A 343 18.79 -9.60 6.79
N THR A 344 18.85 -10.59 7.69
CA THR A 344 17.65 -11.30 8.15
C THR A 344 16.68 -10.36 8.87
N TYR A 345 17.19 -9.44 9.68
CA TYR A 345 16.37 -8.41 10.34
C TYR A 345 15.65 -7.53 9.31
N ASN A 346 16.40 -6.97 8.34
CA ASN A 346 15.85 -6.13 7.28
C ASN A 346 14.82 -6.90 6.42
N SER A 347 15.08 -8.18 6.13
CA SER A 347 14.12 -9.04 5.43
C SER A 347 12.85 -9.28 6.22
N PHE A 348 12.95 -9.53 7.53
CA PHE A 348 11.78 -9.82 8.37
C PHE A 348 10.92 -8.59 8.65
N ILE A 349 11.52 -7.43 8.88
CA ILE A 349 10.78 -6.18 9.05
C ILE A 349 10.07 -5.77 7.76
N SER A 350 10.75 -5.92 6.61
CA SER A 350 10.18 -5.63 5.28
C SER A 350 9.01 -6.56 4.96
N ALA A 351 9.20 -7.87 5.19
CA ALA A 351 8.16 -8.87 4.99
C ALA A 351 6.98 -8.71 5.95
N HIS A 352 7.22 -8.44 7.23
CA HIS A 352 6.15 -8.17 8.20
C HIS A 352 5.23 -7.05 7.70
N GLY A 353 5.79 -5.91 7.29
CA GLY A 353 5.02 -4.76 6.85
C GLY A 353 4.05 -5.11 5.72
N ILE A 354 4.55 -5.67 4.61
CA ILE A 354 3.69 -5.97 3.47
C ILE A 354 2.74 -7.15 3.74
N ILE A 355 3.18 -8.18 4.44
CA ILE A 355 2.34 -9.35 4.76
C ILE A 355 1.15 -8.93 5.64
N MET A 356 1.35 -8.02 6.59
CA MET A 356 0.27 -7.47 7.41
C MET A 356 -0.69 -6.62 6.58
N ILE A 357 -0.20 -5.79 5.65
CA ILE A 357 -1.06 -5.02 4.73
C ILE A 357 -1.93 -5.95 3.88
N VAL A 358 -1.35 -7.01 3.33
CA VAL A 358 -2.08 -8.03 2.57
C VAL A 358 -3.14 -8.70 3.45
N SER A 359 -2.80 -9.07 4.68
CA SER A 359 -3.75 -9.64 5.64
C SER A 359 -4.94 -8.71 5.89
N ILE A 360 -4.70 -7.40 6.06
CA ILE A 360 -5.76 -6.41 6.26
C ILE A 360 -6.65 -6.31 5.02
N LEU A 361 -6.06 -6.25 3.82
CA LEU A 361 -6.81 -6.24 2.55
C LEU A 361 -7.70 -7.48 2.40
N LEU A 362 -7.18 -8.66 2.75
CA LEU A 362 -7.96 -9.91 2.74
C LEU A 362 -9.09 -9.87 3.76
N GLY A 363 -8.86 -9.31 4.95
CA GLY A 363 -9.89 -9.12 5.98
C GLY A 363 -11.00 -8.15 5.55
N VAL A 364 -10.63 -7.01 4.94
CA VAL A 364 -11.60 -6.06 4.34
C VAL A 364 -12.39 -6.75 3.23
N GLY A 365 -11.71 -7.47 2.33
CA GLY A 365 -12.32 -8.25 1.27
C GLY A 365 -13.29 -9.30 1.79
N ALA A 366 -12.97 -9.97 2.91
CA ALA A 366 -13.84 -10.94 3.56
C ALA A 366 -15.16 -10.32 4.00
N MET A 367 -15.08 -9.21 4.74
CA MET A 367 -16.25 -8.53 5.29
C MET A 367 -17.14 -7.96 4.19
N ILE A 368 -16.55 -7.32 3.18
CA ILE A 368 -17.29 -6.76 2.05
C ILE A 368 -18.02 -7.87 1.28
N ASN A 369 -17.33 -8.95 0.92
CA ASN A 369 -17.93 -10.06 0.18
C ASN A 369 -19.06 -10.72 0.95
N TYR A 370 -18.88 -10.93 2.26
CA TYR A 370 -19.86 -11.61 3.07
C TYR A 370 -21.10 -10.74 3.34
N LEU A 371 -20.89 -9.49 3.76
CA LEU A 371 -21.95 -8.66 4.33
C LEU A 371 -22.67 -7.79 3.29
N VAL A 372 -21.98 -7.21 2.31
CA VAL A 372 -22.59 -6.18 1.45
C VAL A 372 -23.80 -6.71 0.68
N PRO A 373 -23.76 -7.86 -0.01
CA PRO A 373 -24.94 -8.38 -0.70
C PRO A 373 -26.12 -8.60 0.24
N LEU A 374 -25.88 -9.12 1.45
CA LEU A 374 -26.92 -9.31 2.47
C LEU A 374 -27.53 -7.96 2.91
N MET A 375 -26.68 -6.97 3.16
CA MET A 375 -27.07 -5.64 3.62
C MET A 375 -27.89 -4.84 2.59
N ILE A 376 -27.68 -5.09 1.29
CA ILE A 376 -28.45 -4.42 0.23
C ILE A 376 -29.63 -5.26 -0.30
N GLY A 377 -29.83 -6.47 0.24
CA GLY A 377 -30.88 -7.39 -0.20
C GLY A 377 -30.64 -8.02 -1.57
N ALA A 378 -29.38 -8.18 -1.98
CA ALA A 378 -28.99 -8.87 -3.21
C ALA A 378 -28.75 -10.37 -2.95
N SER A 379 -29.02 -11.21 -3.94
CA SER A 379 -28.79 -12.66 -3.86
C SER A 379 -27.31 -13.04 -3.92
N ASP A 380 -26.50 -12.26 -4.65
CA ASP A 380 -25.06 -12.43 -4.83
C ASP A 380 -24.42 -11.11 -5.30
N MET A 381 -23.12 -11.13 -5.57
CA MET A 381 -22.41 -10.05 -6.27
C MET A 381 -22.77 -10.00 -7.77
N ALA A 382 -22.55 -8.85 -8.43
CA ALA A 382 -22.88 -8.64 -9.85
C ALA A 382 -22.14 -9.58 -10.81
N PHE A 383 -20.88 -9.88 -10.51
CA PHE A 383 -20.03 -10.76 -11.31
C PHE A 383 -19.45 -11.89 -10.44
N PRO A 384 -20.22 -12.95 -10.10
CA PRO A 384 -19.77 -14.00 -9.19
C PRO A 384 -18.50 -14.75 -9.65
N ARG A 385 -18.34 -14.96 -10.96
CA ARG A 385 -17.12 -15.58 -11.53
C ARG A 385 -15.89 -14.69 -11.38
N LEU A 386 -16.04 -13.39 -11.63
CA LEU A 386 -14.99 -12.40 -11.44
C LEU A 386 -14.64 -12.30 -9.95
N ASN A 387 -15.64 -12.45 -9.07
CA ASN A 387 -15.46 -12.49 -7.63
C ASN A 387 -14.59 -13.68 -7.19
N ALA A 388 -14.88 -14.87 -7.71
CA ALA A 388 -14.09 -16.07 -7.45
C ALA A 388 -12.65 -15.91 -7.99
N PHE A 389 -12.48 -15.38 -9.20
CA PHE A 389 -11.16 -15.03 -9.73
C PHE A 389 -10.42 -14.06 -8.80
N GLY A 390 -11.10 -13.01 -8.34
CA GLY A 390 -10.56 -12.02 -7.42
C GLY A 390 -10.03 -12.65 -6.13
N TYR A 391 -10.76 -13.60 -5.53
CA TYR A 391 -10.23 -14.33 -4.37
C TYR A 391 -8.99 -15.17 -4.73
N TRP A 392 -9.10 -16.02 -5.75
CA TRP A 392 -8.10 -17.06 -6.01
C TRP A 392 -6.75 -16.51 -6.44
N ILE A 393 -6.67 -15.31 -7.05
CA ILE A 393 -5.39 -14.70 -7.42
C ILE A 393 -4.58 -14.21 -6.20
N ASN A 394 -5.21 -13.99 -5.04
CA ASN A 394 -4.47 -13.63 -3.82
C ASN A 394 -3.59 -14.78 -3.31
N VAL A 395 -4.02 -16.03 -3.49
CA VAL A 395 -3.31 -17.21 -2.96
C VAL A 395 -1.89 -17.35 -3.54
N PRO A 396 -1.70 -17.36 -4.88
CA PRO A 396 -0.35 -17.39 -5.45
C PRO A 396 0.42 -16.10 -5.12
N GLY A 397 -0.22 -14.94 -5.05
CA GLY A 397 0.43 -13.69 -4.61
C GLY A 397 1.01 -13.76 -3.19
N ALA A 398 0.25 -14.31 -2.24
CA ALA A 398 0.73 -14.54 -0.88
C ALA A 398 1.86 -15.58 -0.82
N ILE A 399 1.78 -16.63 -1.65
CA ILE A 399 2.85 -17.63 -1.77
C ILE A 399 4.13 -17.00 -2.33
N LEU A 400 4.03 -16.09 -3.31
CA LEU A 400 5.19 -15.36 -3.83
C LEU A 400 5.87 -14.53 -2.73
N LEU A 401 5.10 -13.80 -1.91
CA LEU A 401 5.62 -13.02 -0.79
C LEU A 401 6.35 -13.87 0.25
N ILE A 402 5.81 -15.05 0.58
CA ILE A 402 6.45 -15.97 1.53
C ILE A 402 7.69 -16.61 0.90
N THR A 403 7.62 -16.95 -0.39
CA THR A 403 8.74 -17.54 -1.14
C THR A 403 9.91 -16.56 -1.25
N ALA A 404 9.64 -15.26 -1.41
CA ALA A 404 10.64 -14.20 -1.46
C ALA A 404 11.62 -14.25 -0.27
N LEU A 405 11.14 -14.59 0.93
CA LEU A 405 11.99 -14.76 2.12
C LEU A 405 13.03 -15.88 1.99
N PHE A 406 12.69 -16.94 1.26
CA PHE A 406 13.57 -18.10 1.04
C PHE A 406 14.41 -17.96 -0.23
N VAL A 407 14.10 -16.97 -1.06
CA VAL A 407 14.80 -16.65 -2.31
C VAL A 407 15.50 -15.32 -2.13
N GLY A 408 16.44 -15.25 -1.18
CA GLY A 408 17.30 -14.09 -0.95
C GLY A 408 16.73 -12.96 -0.07
N GLY A 409 15.43 -12.95 0.23
CA GLY A 409 14.80 -11.89 1.01
C GLY A 409 14.80 -10.54 0.29
N TRP A 410 14.45 -9.48 1.03
CA TRP A 410 14.57 -8.10 0.55
C TRP A 410 14.66 -7.13 1.73
N ASP A 411 15.54 -6.15 1.62
CA ASP A 411 15.94 -5.22 2.67
C ASP A 411 15.45 -3.79 2.41
N THR A 412 14.45 -3.64 1.55
CA THR A 412 13.97 -2.35 1.04
C THR A 412 12.74 -1.81 1.77
N GLY A 413 12.41 -2.41 2.92
CA GLY A 413 11.15 -2.15 3.61
C GLY A 413 9.94 -2.70 2.86
N TRP A 414 8.75 -2.38 3.37
CA TRP A 414 7.51 -2.64 2.64
C TRP A 414 7.27 -1.64 1.49
N THR A 415 8.02 -0.53 1.48
CA THR A 415 7.89 0.56 0.50
C THR A 415 8.67 0.28 -0.77
N GLY A 416 9.76 -0.48 -0.72
CA GLY A 416 10.47 -0.94 -1.91
C GLY A 416 11.12 0.17 -2.71
N TYR A 417 11.65 1.20 -2.05
CA TYR A 417 12.19 2.40 -2.72
C TYR A 417 13.42 2.10 -3.59
N PRO A 418 13.47 2.57 -4.84
CA PRO A 418 14.71 2.75 -5.58
C PRO A 418 15.51 3.94 -5.01
N PRO A 419 16.84 3.97 -5.18
CA PRO A 419 17.65 3.01 -5.93
C PRO A 419 17.88 1.68 -5.20
N LEU A 420 17.60 1.60 -3.89
CA LEU A 420 17.87 0.39 -3.09
C LEU A 420 17.17 -0.85 -3.66
N SER A 421 15.88 -0.74 -4.04
CA SER A 421 15.13 -1.88 -4.59
C SER A 421 15.54 -2.28 -6.00
N ALA A 422 16.19 -1.39 -6.76
CA ALA A 422 16.77 -1.72 -8.06
C ALA A 422 18.02 -2.59 -7.91
N ARG A 423 18.71 -2.54 -6.75
CA ARG A 423 19.93 -3.30 -6.45
C ARG A 423 19.78 -4.37 -5.36
N ALA A 424 18.60 -4.45 -4.74
CA ALA A 424 18.29 -5.41 -3.68
C ALA A 424 18.41 -6.89 -4.13
N PRO A 425 18.47 -7.85 -3.19
CA PRO A 425 18.45 -9.27 -3.51
C PRO A 425 17.23 -9.70 -4.32
N ILE A 426 17.36 -10.82 -5.04
CA ILE A 426 16.36 -11.35 -5.97
C ILE A 426 14.95 -11.52 -5.38
N GLY A 427 14.80 -11.69 -4.06
CA GLY A 427 13.50 -11.81 -3.39
C GLY A 427 12.62 -10.58 -3.59
N VAL A 428 13.19 -9.39 -3.82
CA VAL A 428 12.45 -8.16 -4.10
C VAL A 428 11.55 -8.28 -5.34
N GLN A 429 11.97 -9.06 -6.35
CA GLN A 429 11.18 -9.30 -7.57
C GLN A 429 9.91 -10.09 -7.25
N LEU A 430 10.01 -11.09 -6.37
CA LEU A 430 8.85 -11.87 -5.91
C LEU A 430 7.94 -11.04 -5.00
N PHE A 431 8.51 -10.12 -4.21
CA PHE A 431 7.74 -9.15 -3.45
C PHE A 431 6.89 -8.26 -4.37
N PHE A 432 7.49 -7.63 -5.36
CA PHE A 432 6.78 -6.78 -6.33
C PHE A 432 5.70 -7.53 -7.10
N LEU A 433 6.02 -8.73 -7.61
CA LEU A 433 5.03 -9.56 -8.32
C LEU A 433 3.91 -10.04 -7.39
N GLY A 434 4.23 -10.42 -6.15
CA GLY A 434 3.24 -10.82 -5.15
C GLY A 434 2.22 -9.72 -4.88
N VAL A 435 2.69 -8.49 -4.66
CA VAL A 435 1.82 -7.31 -4.47
C VAL A 435 1.02 -7.01 -5.73
N TYR A 436 1.63 -7.11 -6.92
CA TYR A 436 0.93 -6.90 -8.18
C TYR A 436 -0.26 -7.85 -8.33
N MET A 437 -0.09 -9.15 -8.04
CA MET A 437 -1.18 -10.14 -8.11
C MET A 437 -2.31 -9.85 -7.11
N ILE A 438 -1.98 -9.42 -5.90
CA ILE A 438 -2.95 -9.05 -4.86
C ILE A 438 -3.66 -7.72 -5.21
N GLY A 439 -2.96 -6.80 -5.86
CA GLY A 439 -3.53 -5.57 -6.40
C GLY A 439 -4.60 -5.84 -7.46
N LEU A 440 -4.36 -6.80 -8.36
CA LEU A 440 -5.34 -7.23 -9.35
C LEU A 440 -6.64 -7.74 -8.72
N SER A 441 -6.53 -8.53 -7.65
CA SER A 441 -7.67 -8.97 -6.82
C SER A 441 -8.50 -7.78 -6.31
N SER A 442 -7.82 -6.77 -5.75
CA SER A 442 -8.47 -5.57 -5.22
C SER A 442 -9.21 -4.80 -6.34
N ILE A 443 -8.58 -4.58 -7.49
CA ILE A 443 -9.18 -3.86 -8.62
C ILE A 443 -10.47 -4.53 -9.10
N VAL A 444 -10.43 -5.85 -9.37
CA VAL A 444 -11.61 -6.57 -9.87
C VAL A 444 -12.70 -6.69 -8.81
N GLY A 445 -12.32 -6.84 -7.53
CA GLY A 445 -13.25 -6.87 -6.40
C GLY A 445 -13.99 -5.54 -6.24
N SER A 446 -13.27 -4.42 -6.35
CA SER A 446 -13.85 -3.08 -6.28
C SER A 446 -14.80 -2.79 -7.43
N LEU A 447 -14.44 -3.14 -8.66
CA LEU A 447 -15.35 -3.02 -9.82
C LEU A 447 -16.64 -3.81 -9.58
N ASN A 448 -16.50 -5.06 -9.13
CA ASN A 448 -17.64 -5.92 -8.85
C ASN A 448 -18.54 -5.33 -7.76
N LEU A 449 -17.96 -4.82 -6.67
CA LEU A 449 -18.70 -4.19 -5.58
C LEU A 449 -19.47 -2.94 -6.03
N LEU A 450 -18.82 -2.06 -6.80
CA LEU A 450 -19.45 -0.82 -7.29
C LEU A 450 -20.64 -1.11 -8.18
N VAL A 451 -20.53 -2.11 -9.07
CA VAL A 451 -21.66 -2.54 -9.90
C VAL A 451 -22.76 -3.19 -9.05
N THR A 452 -22.38 -4.05 -8.09
CA THR A 452 -23.33 -4.71 -7.17
C THR A 452 -24.17 -3.68 -6.43
N VAL A 453 -23.54 -2.71 -5.76
CA VAL A 453 -24.26 -1.67 -5.02
C VAL A 453 -24.99 -0.71 -5.97
N GLY A 454 -24.41 -0.41 -7.14
CA GLY A 454 -25.02 0.50 -8.11
C GLY A 454 -26.28 -0.05 -8.78
N LYS A 455 -26.39 -1.37 -8.96
CA LYS A 455 -27.41 -1.99 -9.82
C LYS A 455 -28.26 -3.07 -9.16
N MET A 456 -27.87 -3.61 -8.01
CA MET A 456 -28.54 -4.78 -7.40
C MET A 456 -29.17 -4.53 -6.03
N ARG A 457 -29.28 -3.27 -5.59
CA ARG A 457 -30.02 -2.94 -4.36
C ARG A 457 -31.49 -3.38 -4.48
N ALA A 458 -32.05 -3.81 -3.35
CA ALA A 458 -33.46 -4.13 -3.25
C ALA A 458 -34.36 -2.94 -3.68
N PRO A 459 -35.49 -3.21 -4.37
CA PRO A 459 -36.46 -2.18 -4.73
C PRO A 459 -36.90 -1.36 -3.51
N GLY A 460 -36.90 -0.02 -3.62
CA GLY A 460 -37.26 0.89 -2.52
C GLY A 460 -36.10 1.37 -1.65
N MET A 461 -34.89 0.78 -1.80
CA MET A 461 -33.68 1.24 -1.14
C MET A 461 -32.99 2.37 -1.94
N SER A 462 -33.22 3.62 -1.54
CA SER A 462 -32.47 4.76 -2.06
C SER A 462 -31.04 4.81 -1.49
N LEU A 463 -30.15 5.61 -2.10
CA LEU A 463 -28.76 5.76 -1.66
C LEU A 463 -28.65 6.13 -0.16
N PHE A 464 -29.43 7.11 0.28
CA PHE A 464 -29.46 7.54 1.69
C PHE A 464 -30.33 6.64 2.58
N ARG A 465 -30.59 5.39 2.18
CA ARG A 465 -31.18 4.33 3.00
C ARG A 465 -30.29 3.09 3.11
N MET A 466 -29.10 3.10 2.49
CA MET A 466 -28.15 2.00 2.60
C MET A 466 -27.50 1.97 3.99
N PRO A 467 -27.13 0.80 4.52
CA PRO A 467 -26.30 0.73 5.72
C PRO A 467 -24.98 1.50 5.56
N ILE A 468 -24.46 2.07 6.65
CA ILE A 468 -23.21 2.86 6.62
C ILE A 468 -22.01 2.01 6.24
N PHE A 469 -21.98 0.73 6.62
CA PHE A 469 -20.94 -0.18 6.14
C PHE A 469 -20.91 -0.27 4.61
N VAL A 470 -22.08 -0.21 3.94
CA VAL A 470 -22.15 -0.19 2.47
C VAL A 470 -21.58 1.11 1.91
N TRP A 471 -21.88 2.27 2.52
CA TRP A 471 -21.25 3.53 2.13
C TRP A 471 -19.72 3.50 2.28
N ALA A 472 -19.22 3.03 3.42
CA ALA A 472 -17.79 2.86 3.65
C ALA A 472 -17.15 1.91 2.63
N SER A 473 -17.84 0.81 2.30
CA SER A 473 -17.38 -0.16 1.30
C SER A 473 -17.34 0.43 -0.11
N VAL A 474 -18.33 1.24 -0.49
CA VAL A 474 -18.33 1.97 -1.78
C VAL A 474 -17.19 2.97 -1.84
N SER A 475 -16.98 3.78 -0.78
CA SER A 475 -15.85 4.72 -0.70
C SER A 475 -14.52 3.99 -0.84
N THR A 476 -14.37 2.85 -0.15
CA THR A 476 -13.20 1.97 -0.23
C THR A 476 -12.98 1.44 -1.65
N ALA A 477 -14.04 0.96 -2.32
CA ALA A 477 -13.94 0.44 -3.68
C ALA A 477 -13.59 1.53 -4.71
N ILE A 478 -14.03 2.77 -4.54
CA ILE A 478 -13.61 3.88 -5.40
C ILE A 478 -12.10 4.10 -5.30
N LEU A 479 -11.58 4.18 -4.06
CA LEU A 479 -10.14 4.33 -3.81
C LEU A 479 -9.35 3.18 -4.43
N GLN A 480 -9.74 1.94 -4.15
CA GLN A 480 -9.06 0.75 -4.66
C GLN A 480 -9.10 0.66 -6.19
N LEU A 481 -10.24 0.93 -6.84
CA LEU A 481 -10.35 0.83 -8.29
C LEU A 481 -9.43 1.82 -9.01
N THR A 482 -9.27 3.02 -8.47
CA THR A 482 -8.57 4.13 -9.13
C THR A 482 -7.11 4.28 -8.70
N ALA A 483 -6.80 4.08 -7.41
CA ALA A 483 -5.45 4.28 -6.86
C ALA A 483 -4.57 3.03 -6.98
N THR A 484 -5.11 1.80 -6.86
CA THR A 484 -4.31 0.55 -6.80
C THR A 484 -3.47 0.31 -8.05
N GLN A 485 -3.85 0.91 -9.19
CA GLN A 485 -3.08 0.86 -10.43
C GLN A 485 -1.66 1.43 -10.25
N PHE A 486 -1.48 2.43 -9.38
CA PHE A 486 -0.23 3.17 -9.24
C PHE A 486 0.88 2.40 -8.52
N ILE A 487 0.55 1.62 -7.47
CA ILE A 487 1.54 0.71 -6.86
C ILE A 487 1.94 -0.41 -7.82
N GLY A 488 0.97 -0.95 -8.56
CA GLY A 488 1.23 -1.95 -9.59
C GLY A 488 2.16 -1.40 -10.68
N LEU A 489 1.93 -0.16 -11.10
CA LEU A 489 2.80 0.54 -12.06
C LEU A 489 4.21 0.77 -11.49
N ALA A 490 4.33 1.38 -10.31
CA ALA A 490 5.63 1.67 -9.69
C ALA A 490 6.49 0.40 -9.52
N PHE A 491 5.88 -0.68 -9.02
CA PHE A 491 6.58 -1.95 -8.83
C PHE A 491 6.91 -2.62 -10.14
N LEU A 492 6.01 -2.60 -11.13
CA LEU A 492 6.30 -3.15 -12.46
C LEU A 492 7.44 -2.40 -13.15
N MET A 493 7.51 -1.07 -12.98
CA MET A 493 8.62 -0.27 -13.49
C MET A 493 9.96 -0.73 -12.90
N VAL A 494 10.07 -0.96 -11.58
CA VAL A 494 11.30 -1.51 -10.97
C VAL A 494 11.60 -2.94 -11.46
N VAL A 495 10.57 -3.80 -11.58
CA VAL A 495 10.74 -5.15 -12.13
C VAL A 495 11.32 -5.09 -13.55
N THR A 496 10.79 -4.21 -14.41
CA THR A 496 11.29 -4.03 -15.78
C THR A 496 12.65 -3.33 -15.83
N GLU A 497 12.95 -2.42 -14.90
CA GLU A 497 14.26 -1.79 -14.76
C GLU A 497 15.34 -2.85 -14.55
N ARG A 498 15.11 -3.76 -13.59
CA ARG A 498 16.05 -4.82 -13.25
C ARG A 498 16.22 -5.88 -14.34
N ILE A 499 15.15 -6.22 -15.06
CA ILE A 499 15.17 -7.33 -16.04
C ILE A 499 15.55 -6.84 -17.44
N LEU A 500 15.12 -5.64 -17.81
CA LEU A 500 15.24 -5.10 -19.17
C LEU A 500 16.18 -3.90 -19.25
N GLY A 501 16.76 -3.45 -18.13
CA GLY A 501 17.66 -2.29 -18.10
C GLY A 501 16.94 -0.97 -18.35
N MET A 502 15.63 -0.90 -18.07
CA MET A 502 14.84 0.33 -18.23
C MET A 502 15.07 1.25 -17.02
N GLY A 503 16.09 2.11 -17.06
CA GLY A 503 16.47 3.03 -15.97
C GLY A 503 15.44 4.14 -15.69
N PHE A 504 14.27 3.78 -15.17
CA PHE A 504 13.22 4.72 -14.79
C PHE A 504 13.59 5.51 -13.54
N PHE A 505 14.23 4.84 -12.58
CA PHE A 505 14.54 5.36 -11.26
C PHE A 505 16.03 5.37 -10.94
N ASP A 506 16.88 4.91 -11.85
CA ASP A 506 18.34 4.92 -11.67
C ASP A 506 18.90 6.33 -11.97
N PRO A 507 19.39 7.07 -10.97
CA PRO A 507 20.01 8.36 -11.20
C PRO A 507 21.41 8.22 -11.82
N PHE A 508 21.99 7.02 -11.81
CA PHE A 508 23.34 6.74 -12.29
C PHE A 508 23.29 6.07 -13.67
N ILE A 509 23.31 6.88 -14.73
CA ILE A 509 23.35 6.37 -16.10
C ILE A 509 24.79 6.14 -16.57
N SER A 510 24.98 5.11 -17.42
CA SER A 510 26.28 4.86 -18.05
C SER A 510 26.70 5.98 -18.99
N ASP A 511 28.02 6.17 -19.18
CA ASP A 511 28.58 7.14 -20.14
C ASP A 511 28.01 6.97 -21.56
N ALA A 512 27.73 5.72 -21.96
CA ALA A 512 27.11 5.41 -23.24
C ALA A 512 25.65 5.91 -23.32
N ALA A 513 24.89 5.79 -22.24
CA ALA A 513 23.52 6.31 -22.16
C ALA A 513 23.51 7.85 -22.13
N ALA A 514 24.44 8.47 -21.38
CA ALA A 514 24.62 9.91 -21.36
C ALA A 514 25.01 10.45 -22.75
N ALA A 515 25.95 9.79 -23.45
CA ALA A 515 26.35 10.15 -24.81
C ALA A 515 25.22 10.00 -25.85
N ALA A 516 24.27 9.08 -25.61
CA ALA A 516 23.07 8.90 -26.42
C ALA A 516 21.95 9.91 -26.08
N GLY A 517 22.17 10.82 -25.13
CA GLY A 517 21.19 11.81 -24.69
C GLY A 517 20.05 11.23 -23.85
N VAL A 518 20.24 10.06 -23.24
CA VAL A 518 19.27 9.44 -22.33
C VAL A 518 19.32 10.20 -21.00
N PRO A 519 18.21 10.73 -20.48
CA PRO A 519 18.19 11.39 -19.18
C PRO A 519 18.36 10.37 -18.05
N ALA A 520 18.90 10.82 -16.91
CA ALA A 520 18.91 10.03 -15.69
C ALA A 520 17.48 9.75 -15.19
N GLY A 521 17.28 8.59 -14.56
CA GLY A 521 16.04 8.25 -13.89
C GLY A 521 15.80 9.11 -12.65
N ASP A 522 14.55 9.12 -12.17
CA ASP A 522 14.14 9.95 -11.03
C ASP A 522 13.64 9.05 -9.87
N PRO A 523 14.44 8.83 -8.81
CA PRO A 523 14.00 8.10 -7.63
C PRO A 523 12.78 8.72 -6.92
N VAL A 524 12.60 10.05 -7.00
CA VAL A 524 11.48 10.76 -6.36
C VAL A 524 10.17 10.50 -7.10
N LEU A 525 10.23 10.26 -8.42
CA LEU A 525 9.07 9.82 -9.20
C LEU A 525 8.47 8.53 -8.64
N PHE A 526 9.30 7.55 -8.25
CA PHE A 526 8.81 6.33 -7.60
C PHE A 526 7.98 6.66 -6.37
N GLN A 527 8.47 7.57 -5.52
CA GLN A 527 7.78 7.94 -4.28
C GLN A 527 6.43 8.60 -4.57
N HIS A 528 6.35 9.46 -5.59
CA HIS A 528 5.07 10.03 -6.02
C HIS A 528 4.09 8.93 -6.46
N LEU A 529 4.52 7.99 -7.32
CA LEU A 529 3.66 6.89 -7.78
C LEU A 529 3.23 5.97 -6.64
N PHE A 530 4.18 5.58 -5.79
CA PHE A 530 3.93 4.72 -4.64
C PHE A 530 2.96 5.37 -3.66
N TRP A 531 3.19 6.60 -3.22
CA TRP A 531 2.34 7.26 -2.24
C TRP A 531 1.00 7.70 -2.79
N PHE A 532 0.92 8.04 -4.07
CA PHE A 532 -0.35 8.31 -4.73
C PHE A 532 -1.32 7.13 -4.59
N TYR A 533 -0.80 5.90 -4.50
CA TYR A 533 -1.58 4.75 -4.03
C TYR A 533 -1.60 4.62 -2.50
N SER A 534 -0.42 4.52 -1.87
CA SER A 534 -0.26 3.99 -0.53
C SER A 534 -0.91 4.88 0.54
N HIS A 535 -1.05 6.18 0.29
CA HIS A 535 -1.83 7.02 1.17
C HIS A 535 -3.34 6.76 1.04
N PRO A 536 -3.98 6.81 -0.14
CA PRO A 536 -5.34 6.27 -0.31
C PRO A 536 -5.56 4.87 0.27
N ALA A 537 -4.56 3.98 0.19
CA ALA A 537 -4.65 2.62 0.72
C ALA A 537 -4.86 2.59 2.24
N VAL A 538 -4.32 3.55 3.01
CA VAL A 538 -4.62 3.59 4.46
C VAL A 538 -6.11 3.89 4.72
N TYR A 539 -6.77 4.63 3.83
CA TYR A 539 -8.21 4.84 3.93
C TYR A 539 -9.02 3.62 3.53
N VAL A 540 -8.52 2.80 2.59
CA VAL A 540 -9.10 1.50 2.24
C VAL A 540 -9.17 0.58 3.46
N PHE A 541 -8.19 0.67 4.36
CA PHE A 541 -8.17 -0.12 5.60
C PHE A 541 -9.13 0.45 6.65
N ILE A 542 -9.09 1.76 6.86
CA ILE A 542 -9.81 2.39 7.98
C ILE A 542 -11.30 2.54 7.70
N LEU A 543 -11.72 2.92 6.48
CA LEU A 543 -13.11 3.22 6.17
C LEU A 543 -14.07 2.06 6.49
N PRO A 544 -13.79 0.81 6.10
CA PRO A 544 -14.62 -0.33 6.50
C PRO A 544 -14.66 -0.51 8.01
N GLY A 545 -13.54 -0.30 8.71
CA GLY A 545 -13.47 -0.33 10.18
C GLY A 545 -14.38 0.71 10.83
N LEU A 546 -14.33 1.97 10.36
CA LEU A 546 -15.25 3.03 10.83
C LEU A 546 -16.71 2.74 10.44
N GLY A 547 -16.93 2.08 9.30
CA GLY A 547 -18.24 1.58 8.89
C GLY A 547 -18.79 0.54 9.85
N ILE A 548 -17.98 -0.45 10.25
CA ILE A 548 -18.36 -1.48 11.23
C ILE A 548 -18.73 -0.84 12.58
N ILE A 549 -17.91 0.09 13.08
CA ILE A 549 -18.22 0.82 14.33
C ILE A 549 -19.60 1.50 14.23
N SER A 550 -19.87 2.13 13.08
CA SER A 550 -21.14 2.82 12.82
C SER A 550 -22.35 1.88 12.73
N GLU A 551 -22.17 0.60 12.41
CA GLU A 551 -23.25 -0.41 12.45
C GLU A 551 -23.43 -0.99 13.86
N LEU A 552 -22.35 -1.20 14.59
CA LEU A 552 -22.39 -1.83 15.92
C LEU A 552 -22.97 -0.90 16.99
N LEU A 553 -22.58 0.38 16.99
CA LEU A 553 -22.99 1.32 18.04
C LEU A 553 -24.52 1.49 18.13
N PRO A 554 -25.27 1.71 17.03
CA PRO A 554 -26.75 1.76 17.07
C PRO A 554 -27.40 0.51 17.69
N VAL A 555 -26.85 -0.67 17.40
CA VAL A 555 -27.39 -1.95 17.89
C VAL A 555 -27.24 -2.07 19.40
N PHE A 556 -26.05 -1.76 19.93
CA PHE A 556 -25.76 -1.91 21.36
C PHE A 556 -26.24 -0.73 22.21
N ALA A 557 -26.35 0.47 21.63
CA ALA A 557 -26.97 1.65 22.26
C ALA A 557 -28.48 1.73 22.02
N ARG A 558 -29.09 0.73 21.34
CA ARG A 558 -30.53 0.64 21.06
C ARG A 558 -31.15 1.92 20.47
N LYS A 559 -30.35 2.65 19.68
CA LYS A 559 -30.71 3.95 19.11
C LYS A 559 -30.37 4.00 17.63
N PRO A 560 -31.09 4.82 16.83
CA PRO A 560 -30.66 5.08 15.47
C PRO A 560 -29.29 5.79 15.46
N LEU A 561 -28.53 5.58 14.39
CA LEU A 561 -27.26 6.27 14.19
C LEU A 561 -27.47 7.78 14.07
N PHE A 562 -26.91 8.54 15.00
CA PHE A 562 -26.95 9.98 14.96
C PHE A 562 -26.16 10.49 13.75
N GLY A 563 -26.68 11.50 13.04
CA GLY A 563 -25.96 12.11 11.93
C GLY A 563 -25.70 11.19 10.72
N TYR A 564 -26.54 10.17 10.47
CA TYR A 564 -26.37 9.19 9.38
C TYR A 564 -25.90 9.80 8.04
N ARG A 565 -26.55 10.87 7.56
CA ARG A 565 -26.19 11.51 6.28
C ARG A 565 -24.77 12.08 6.30
N TRP A 566 -24.36 12.69 7.41
CA TRP A 566 -23.02 13.25 7.60
C TRP A 566 -21.96 12.17 7.70
N ILE A 567 -22.28 11.02 8.33
CA ILE A 567 -21.39 9.86 8.33
C ILE A 567 -21.21 9.29 6.92
N ALA A 568 -22.30 9.18 6.14
CA ALA A 568 -22.22 8.70 4.75
C ALA A 568 -21.39 9.64 3.86
N ILE A 569 -21.66 10.95 3.92
CA ILE A 569 -20.94 11.96 3.13
C ILE A 569 -19.47 12.04 3.57
N SER A 570 -19.16 11.98 4.86
CA SER A 570 -17.77 11.99 5.33
C SER A 570 -16.95 10.81 4.81
N SER A 571 -17.55 9.62 4.62
CA SER A 571 -16.84 8.49 3.97
C SER A 571 -16.42 8.84 2.55
N MET A 572 -17.31 9.49 1.79
CA MET A 572 -17.03 9.94 0.43
C MET A 572 -16.02 11.09 0.41
N SER A 573 -16.10 12.02 1.36
CA SER A 573 -15.14 13.12 1.51
C SER A 573 -13.73 12.59 1.81
N ILE A 574 -13.58 11.60 2.70
CA ILE A 574 -12.29 10.95 2.98
C ILE A 574 -11.75 10.29 1.72
N ALA A 575 -12.59 9.58 0.96
CA ALA A 575 -12.15 8.97 -0.30
C ALA A 575 -11.69 10.02 -1.33
N LEU A 576 -12.37 11.16 -1.45
CA LEU A 576 -11.95 12.23 -2.35
C LEU A 576 -10.65 12.89 -1.89
N LEU A 577 -10.58 13.29 -0.61
CA LEU A 577 -9.40 13.95 -0.04
C LEU A 577 -8.18 13.04 -0.04
N GLY A 578 -8.37 11.72 0.01
CA GLY A 578 -7.26 10.77 -0.05
C GLY A 578 -6.36 10.91 -1.28
N PHE A 579 -6.90 11.41 -2.40
CA PHE A 579 -6.13 11.70 -3.62
C PHE A 579 -5.34 13.00 -3.58
N LEU A 580 -5.51 13.83 -2.54
CA LEU A 580 -4.96 15.19 -2.49
C LEU A 580 -3.86 15.36 -1.43
N VAL A 581 -3.48 14.29 -0.73
CA VAL A 581 -2.68 14.38 0.50
C VAL A 581 -1.44 13.50 0.50
N TRP A 582 -1.20 12.71 -0.55
CA TRP A 582 -0.18 11.66 -0.54
C TRP A 582 1.25 12.18 -0.26
N ALA A 583 1.56 13.39 -0.72
CA ALA A 583 2.92 13.93 -0.65
C ALA A 583 3.35 14.33 0.77
N HIS A 584 2.48 14.22 1.79
CA HIS A 584 2.95 14.39 3.17
C HIS A 584 3.94 13.30 3.62
N HIS A 585 4.00 12.17 2.90
CA HIS A 585 5.03 11.14 3.11
C HIS A 585 6.38 11.51 2.48
N MET A 586 6.44 12.65 1.78
CA MET A 586 7.55 13.06 0.94
C MET A 586 8.15 14.41 1.37
N PHE A 587 7.75 14.97 2.52
CA PHE A 587 8.22 16.30 2.96
C PHE A 587 9.75 16.41 3.13
N VAL A 588 10.43 15.28 3.31
CA VAL A 588 11.90 15.20 3.42
C VAL A 588 12.54 14.49 2.22
N SER A 589 11.81 14.28 1.13
CA SER A 589 12.29 13.51 -0.04
C SER A 589 13.03 14.34 -1.08
N GLY A 590 13.22 15.64 -0.86
CA GLY A 590 13.70 16.58 -1.88
C GLY A 590 12.65 17.03 -2.89
N MET A 591 11.35 16.75 -2.66
CA MET A 591 10.28 17.32 -3.47
C MET A 591 10.24 18.86 -3.37
N SER A 592 9.71 19.52 -4.39
CA SER A 592 9.70 20.99 -4.45
C SER A 592 9.03 21.64 -3.22
N ASP A 593 9.70 22.63 -2.64
CA ASP A 593 9.33 23.23 -1.35
C ASP A 593 7.94 23.89 -1.35
N PHE A 594 7.56 24.53 -2.46
CA PHE A 594 6.26 25.21 -2.56
C PHE A 594 5.07 24.26 -2.46
N LEU A 595 5.26 22.95 -2.72
CA LEU A 595 4.22 21.94 -2.60
C LEU A 595 3.98 21.52 -1.14
N ARG A 596 4.95 21.72 -0.23
CA ARG A 596 4.84 21.24 1.16
C ARG A 596 3.65 21.86 1.90
N ILE A 597 3.48 23.17 1.81
CA ILE A 597 2.39 23.90 2.49
C ILE A 597 1.00 23.47 1.99
N PRO A 598 0.70 23.43 0.67
CA PRO A 598 -0.57 22.92 0.17
C PRO A 598 -0.91 21.50 0.65
N PHE A 599 0.06 20.58 0.60
CA PHE A 599 -0.16 19.19 1.05
C PHE A 599 -0.36 19.09 2.56
N MET A 600 0.33 19.93 3.35
CA MET A 600 0.10 20.02 4.80
C MET A 600 -1.34 20.46 5.09
N LEU A 601 -1.80 21.55 4.47
CA LEU A 601 -3.16 22.06 4.67
C LEU A 601 -4.24 21.05 4.23
N ALA A 602 -4.04 20.41 3.06
CA ALA A 602 -4.93 19.36 2.58
C ALA A 602 -4.98 18.16 3.55
N THR A 603 -3.85 17.80 4.14
CA THR A 603 -3.76 16.72 5.14
C THR A 603 -4.52 17.08 6.41
N MET A 604 -4.37 18.31 6.91
CA MET A 604 -5.13 18.80 8.06
C MET A 604 -6.65 18.78 7.81
N LEU A 605 -7.08 19.07 6.58
CA LEU A 605 -8.50 19.05 6.21
C LEU A 605 -9.14 17.66 6.36
N VAL A 606 -8.38 16.56 6.22
CA VAL A 606 -8.88 15.18 6.42
C VAL A 606 -9.39 14.94 7.84
N ALA A 607 -8.88 15.68 8.83
CA ALA A 607 -9.33 15.56 10.21
C ALA A 607 -10.82 15.94 10.37
N VAL A 608 -11.34 16.84 9.54
CA VAL A 608 -12.74 17.30 9.62
C VAL A 608 -13.76 16.20 9.33
N PRO A 609 -13.77 15.53 8.15
CA PRO A 609 -14.72 14.45 7.90
C PRO A 609 -14.51 13.25 8.83
N THR A 610 -13.29 13.02 9.31
CA THR A 610 -13.03 12.00 10.33
C THR A 610 -13.69 12.37 11.67
N GLY A 611 -13.52 13.62 12.12
CA GLY A 611 -14.14 14.14 13.35
C GLY A 611 -15.66 14.06 13.34
N VAL A 612 -16.31 14.33 12.21
CA VAL A 612 -17.77 14.17 12.03
C VAL A 612 -18.24 12.78 12.47
N LYS A 613 -17.48 11.72 12.17
CA LYS A 613 -17.83 10.34 12.55
C LYS A 613 -17.76 10.15 14.07
N PHE A 614 -16.68 10.57 14.70
CA PHE A 614 -16.50 10.43 16.15
C PHE A 614 -17.55 11.20 16.96
N PHE A 615 -17.84 12.46 16.59
CA PHE A 615 -18.91 13.21 17.25
C PHE A 615 -20.29 12.58 17.04
N SER A 616 -20.52 12.01 15.85
CA SER A 616 -21.78 11.31 15.58
C SER A 616 -21.91 10.01 16.38
N TRP A 617 -20.81 9.30 16.62
CA TRP A 617 -20.80 8.13 17.51
C TRP A 617 -21.06 8.49 18.96
N LEU A 618 -20.49 9.57 19.46
CA LEU A 618 -20.80 10.10 20.79
C LEU A 618 -22.31 10.44 20.90
N GLY A 619 -22.86 11.15 19.91
CA GLY A 619 -24.31 11.45 19.86
C GLY A 619 -25.20 10.20 19.74
N THR A 620 -24.69 9.14 19.11
CA THR A 620 -25.39 7.85 19.03
C THR A 620 -25.49 7.19 20.40
N MET A 621 -24.37 7.14 21.15
CA MET A 621 -24.32 6.55 22.50
C MET A 621 -25.01 7.39 23.57
N TRP A 622 -25.03 8.71 23.42
CA TRP A 622 -25.63 9.62 24.40
C TRP A 622 -27.11 9.30 24.65
N GLN A 623 -27.53 9.05 25.89
CA GLN A 623 -28.91 8.65 26.25
C GLN A 623 -29.38 7.33 25.59
N GLY A 624 -28.47 6.41 25.26
CA GLY A 624 -28.77 5.07 24.74
C GLY A 624 -28.84 3.96 25.79
#